data_AF-A0A2V7V9C2-F1
#
_entry.id   AF-A0A2V7V9C2-F1
#
_cell.length_a   1.000
_cell.length_b   1.000
_cell.length_c   1.000
_cell.angle_alpha   90.00
_cell.angle_beta   90.00
_cell.angle_gamma   90.00
#
_symmetry.space_group_name_H-M   'P 1'
#
loop_
_entity.id
_entity.type
_entity.pdbx_description
1 polymer ?
#
loop_
_entity_poly.entity_id
_entity_poly.type
_entity_poly.pdbx_seq_one_letter_code
_entity_poly.pdbx_strand_id
1 'polypeptide(L)'
;MHRTCRADERSSRERRADRAREVRTTAVPQLPWRLTFDLARREVERRYRGSLLGLGWVVLGPFLLLGIYTFVYSFVLGVKVPGQDRVGFVVWLYAGLTMFAFFSDVLTAMPPAIRNNPSYVKKLIFPLEALIWARLLAALFFFAVNTSLLVLFVLVTQRAVHVTLLLVPVLLVPIVLLAAGIGTALASLGVFVRDVDELIRPGLRVLFYATPIAYPESLVPAGVRGLLRL
;
A
#
# COMPACT_ATOMS: atom_id res chain seq x y z
N MET A 1 59.41 -4.18 -36.63
CA MET A 1 58.56 -3.51 -35.61
C MET A 1 57.13 -3.19 -36.07
N HIS A 2 56.78 -3.16 -37.36
CA HIS A 2 55.41 -2.81 -37.80
C HIS A 2 54.32 -3.90 -37.62
N ARG A 3 54.70 -5.18 -37.43
CA ARG A 3 53.72 -6.30 -37.37
C ARG A 3 53.10 -6.51 -35.98
N THR A 4 53.79 -6.13 -34.91
CA THR A 4 53.32 -6.33 -33.52
C THR A 4 52.24 -5.34 -33.12
N CYS A 5 52.30 -4.09 -33.61
CA CYS A 5 51.27 -3.06 -33.34
C CYS A 5 49.90 -3.43 -33.96
N ARG A 6 49.90 -4.00 -35.17
CA ARG A 6 48.66 -4.41 -35.87
C ARG A 6 47.95 -5.60 -35.21
N ALA A 7 48.69 -6.46 -34.52
CA ALA A 7 48.13 -7.61 -33.80
C ALA A 7 47.42 -7.16 -32.51
N ASP A 8 47.96 -6.15 -31.83
CA ASP A 8 47.40 -5.61 -30.59
C ASP A 8 46.09 -4.83 -30.81
N GLU A 9 45.99 -4.10 -31.94
CA GLU A 9 44.75 -3.43 -32.33
C GLU A 9 43.60 -4.41 -32.66
N ARG A 10 43.90 -5.59 -33.20
CA ARG A 10 42.87 -6.62 -33.46
C ARG A 10 42.38 -7.25 -32.16
N SER A 11 43.29 -7.63 -31.27
CA SER A 11 42.97 -8.19 -29.94
C SER A 11 42.13 -7.21 -29.09
N SER A 12 42.44 -5.92 -29.13
CA SER A 12 41.68 -4.90 -28.38
C SER A 12 40.29 -4.64 -28.96
N ARG A 13 40.11 -4.72 -30.30
CA ARG A 13 38.80 -4.63 -30.96
C ARG A 13 37.93 -5.85 -30.68
N GLU A 14 38.50 -7.04 -30.69
CA GLU A 14 37.79 -8.29 -30.36
C GLU A 14 37.32 -8.31 -28.91
N ARG A 15 38.19 -7.93 -27.95
CA ARG A 15 37.81 -7.79 -26.53
C ARG A 15 36.72 -6.75 -26.29
N ARG A 16 36.66 -5.67 -27.09
CA ARG A 16 35.59 -4.67 -27.03
C ARG A 16 34.28 -5.20 -27.60
N ALA A 17 34.35 -5.96 -28.69
CA ALA A 17 33.19 -6.62 -29.29
C ALA A 17 32.60 -7.70 -28.37
N ASP A 18 33.45 -8.46 -27.68
CA ASP A 18 33.03 -9.48 -26.71
C ASP A 18 32.41 -8.85 -25.47
N ARG A 19 33.00 -7.78 -24.93
CA ARG A 19 32.39 -7.02 -23.82
C ARG A 19 31.03 -6.43 -24.21
N ALA A 20 30.87 -5.96 -25.45
CA ALA A 20 29.60 -5.44 -25.95
C ALA A 20 28.55 -6.54 -26.15
N ARG A 21 28.96 -7.78 -26.50
CA ARG A 21 28.06 -8.94 -26.55
C ARG A 21 27.66 -9.41 -25.17
N GLU A 22 28.61 -9.44 -24.22
CA GLU A 22 28.38 -9.86 -22.83
C GLU A 22 27.35 -8.97 -22.11
N VAL A 23 27.41 -7.66 -22.36
CA VAL A 23 26.41 -6.68 -21.87
C VAL A 23 25.05 -6.87 -22.55
N ARG A 24 24.99 -7.39 -23.78
CA ARG A 24 23.73 -7.70 -24.49
C ARG A 24 23.10 -9.01 -24.03
N THR A 25 23.90 -9.98 -23.60
CA THR A 25 23.44 -11.31 -23.14
C THR A 25 22.91 -11.34 -21.71
N THR A 26 23.02 -10.25 -20.94
CA THR A 26 22.22 -10.06 -19.72
C THR A 26 20.79 -9.59 -20.03
N ALA A 27 20.30 -9.85 -21.25
CA ALA A 27 18.89 -10.01 -21.53
C ALA A 27 18.37 -11.23 -20.76
N VAL A 28 18.35 -11.10 -19.44
CA VAL A 28 17.83 -12.11 -18.55
C VAL A 28 16.34 -12.17 -18.84
N PRO A 29 15.78 -13.35 -19.18
CA PRO A 29 14.35 -13.56 -19.15
C PRO A 29 13.96 -13.60 -17.67
N GLN A 30 13.98 -12.44 -17.02
CA GLN A 30 13.63 -12.32 -15.62
C GLN A 30 12.16 -12.68 -15.53
N LEU A 31 11.87 -13.72 -14.77
CA LEU A 31 10.50 -13.99 -14.36
C LEU A 31 9.91 -12.69 -13.78
N PRO A 32 8.84 -12.14 -14.37
CA PRO A 32 8.34 -10.81 -14.02
C PRO A 32 8.07 -10.68 -12.52
N TRP A 33 7.68 -11.77 -11.86
CA TRP A 33 7.42 -11.81 -10.43
C TRP A 33 8.63 -11.46 -9.56
N ARG A 34 9.85 -11.92 -9.88
CA ARG A 34 11.05 -11.63 -9.06
C ARG A 34 11.37 -10.14 -9.05
N LEU A 35 11.29 -9.51 -10.23
CA LEU A 35 11.45 -8.07 -10.39
C LEU A 35 10.40 -7.30 -9.58
N THR A 36 9.14 -7.73 -9.62
CA THR A 36 8.07 -7.10 -8.85
C THR A 36 8.34 -7.16 -7.34
N PHE A 37 8.81 -8.30 -6.82
CA PHE A 37 9.16 -8.42 -5.40
C PHE A 37 10.35 -7.53 -5.01
N ASP A 38 11.39 -7.48 -5.83
CA ASP A 38 12.55 -6.63 -5.57
C ASP A 38 12.16 -5.13 -5.60
N LEU A 39 11.30 -4.74 -6.53
CA LEU A 39 10.73 -3.39 -6.58
C LEU A 39 9.86 -3.09 -5.36
N ALA A 40 9.00 -4.03 -4.95
CA ALA A 40 8.16 -3.89 -3.76
C ALA A 40 9.01 -3.71 -2.49
N ARG A 41 10.07 -4.52 -2.35
CA ARG A 41 11.03 -4.37 -1.23
C ARG A 41 11.69 -3.00 -1.22
N ARG A 42 12.20 -2.54 -2.36
CA ARG A 42 12.80 -1.20 -2.49
C ARG A 42 11.81 -0.11 -2.14
N GLU A 43 10.56 -0.30 -2.48
CA GLU A 43 9.49 0.65 -2.21
C GLU A 43 9.18 0.75 -0.70
N VAL A 44 9.13 -0.39 0.00
CA VAL A 44 9.01 -0.44 1.47
C VAL A 44 10.21 0.24 2.13
N GLU A 45 11.43 -0.08 1.68
CA GLU A 45 12.65 0.55 2.18
C GLU A 45 12.66 2.06 1.93
N ARG A 46 12.19 2.52 0.76
CA ARG A 46 12.10 3.93 0.39
C ARG A 46 11.23 4.72 1.35
N ARG A 47 10.14 4.13 1.87
CA ARG A 47 9.20 4.80 2.77
C ARG A 47 9.79 5.15 4.15
N TYR A 48 10.81 4.42 4.60
CA TYR A 48 11.45 4.65 5.91
C TYR A 48 12.94 5.02 5.82
N ARG A 49 13.49 5.15 4.61
CA ARG A 49 14.89 5.54 4.39
C ARG A 49 15.12 6.96 4.90
N GLY A 50 16.12 7.12 5.78
CA GLY A 50 16.49 8.43 6.35
C GLY A 50 15.62 8.90 7.53
N SER A 51 14.73 8.05 8.05
CA SER A 51 13.96 8.36 9.27
C SER A 51 14.71 7.92 10.53
N LEU A 52 14.73 8.78 11.56
CA LEU A 52 15.38 8.51 12.85
C LEU A 52 14.85 7.25 13.55
N LEU A 53 13.54 7.02 13.48
CA LEU A 53 12.86 5.86 14.07
C LEU A 53 12.74 4.67 13.09
N GLY A 54 13.07 4.87 11.82
CA GLY A 54 13.01 3.83 10.78
C GLY A 54 11.67 3.07 10.76
N LEU A 55 11.75 1.74 10.87
CA LEU A 55 10.60 0.83 10.88
C LEU A 55 9.66 1.00 12.08
N GLY A 56 10.10 1.66 13.17
CA GLY A 56 9.24 1.93 14.33
C GLY A 56 7.97 2.71 13.97
N TRP A 57 8.03 3.52 12.90
CA TRP A 57 6.88 4.27 12.38
C TRP A 57 5.74 3.40 11.83
N VAL A 58 6.04 2.18 11.37
CA VAL A 58 5.02 1.24 10.90
C VAL A 58 4.06 0.88 12.03
N VAL A 59 4.57 0.81 13.26
CA VAL A 59 3.78 0.49 14.45
C VAL A 59 3.25 1.78 15.08
N LEU A 60 4.11 2.78 15.27
CA LEU A 60 3.76 4.00 15.99
C LEU A 60 2.67 4.82 15.29
N GLY A 61 2.71 4.93 13.96
CA GLY A 61 1.73 5.73 13.19
C GLY A 61 0.28 5.29 13.42
N PRO A 62 -0.06 4.01 13.20
CA PRO A 62 -1.39 3.47 13.46
C PRO A 62 -1.86 3.65 14.91
N PHE A 63 -0.99 3.46 15.90
CA PHE A 63 -1.35 3.64 17.31
C PHE A 63 -1.59 5.11 17.68
N LEU A 64 -0.81 6.04 17.13
CA LEU A 64 -1.05 7.47 17.31
C LEU A 64 -2.41 7.88 16.72
N LEU A 65 -2.71 7.42 15.51
CA LEU A 65 -4.00 7.66 14.86
C LEU A 65 -5.14 7.08 15.70
N LEU A 66 -5.03 5.81 16.10
CA LEU A 66 -6.00 5.15 16.96
C LEU A 66 -6.22 5.90 18.28
N GLY A 67 -5.16 6.39 18.91
CA GLY A 67 -5.22 7.18 20.14
C GLY A 67 -6.00 8.49 19.95
N ILE A 68 -5.70 9.24 18.88
CA ILE A 68 -6.42 10.47 18.53
C ILE A 68 -7.90 10.18 18.30
N TYR A 69 -8.23 9.18 17.49
CA TYR A 69 -9.61 8.82 17.19
C TYR A 69 -10.36 8.32 18.43
N THR A 70 -9.74 7.48 19.24
CA THR A 70 -10.33 7.01 20.50
C THR A 70 -10.58 8.19 21.45
N PHE A 71 -9.64 9.12 21.56
CA PHE A 71 -9.80 10.31 22.38
C PHE A 71 -11.00 11.16 21.91
N VAL A 72 -11.06 11.50 20.62
CA VAL A 72 -12.15 12.32 20.08
C VAL A 72 -13.50 11.61 20.20
N TYR A 73 -13.62 10.37 19.75
CA TYR A 73 -14.92 9.69 19.69
C TYR A 73 -15.38 9.18 21.05
N SER A 74 -14.49 8.61 21.87
CA SER A 74 -14.87 8.07 23.17
C SER A 74 -14.91 9.10 24.29
N PHE A 75 -13.99 10.08 24.32
CA PHE A 75 -13.92 11.06 25.42
C PHE A 75 -14.65 12.36 25.09
N VAL A 76 -14.51 12.90 23.88
CA VAL A 76 -15.14 14.19 23.53
C VAL A 76 -16.60 13.99 23.14
N LEU A 77 -16.90 13.02 22.27
CA LEU A 77 -18.25 12.78 21.76
C LEU A 77 -19.06 11.79 22.60
N GLY A 78 -18.42 11.07 23.52
CA GLY A 78 -19.08 10.07 24.37
C GLY A 78 -19.73 8.92 23.60
N VAL A 79 -19.28 8.66 22.36
CA VAL A 79 -19.82 7.61 21.50
C VAL A 79 -19.56 6.26 22.14
N LYS A 80 -20.63 5.52 22.42
CA LYS A 80 -20.58 4.14 22.88
C LYS A 80 -21.29 3.28 21.85
N VAL A 81 -20.65 2.17 21.47
CA VAL A 81 -21.33 1.13 20.69
C VAL A 81 -22.29 0.40 21.65
N PRO A 82 -23.58 0.30 21.31
CA PRO A 82 -24.54 -0.41 22.16
C PRO A 82 -24.07 -1.85 22.43
N GLY A 83 -23.96 -2.22 23.70
CA GLY A 83 -23.57 -3.57 24.12
C GLY A 83 -22.06 -3.88 24.12
N GLN A 84 -21.19 -2.88 23.95
CA GLN A 84 -19.74 -3.08 24.08
C GLN A 84 -19.09 -2.14 25.10
N ASP A 85 -18.09 -2.67 25.81
CA ASP A 85 -17.21 -1.89 26.67
C ASP A 85 -16.32 -0.95 25.84
N ARG A 86 -15.68 0.03 26.51
CA ARG A 86 -14.72 0.96 25.88
C ARG A 86 -13.64 0.24 25.06
N VAL A 87 -13.19 -0.92 25.54
CA VAL A 87 -12.22 -1.76 24.83
C VAL A 87 -12.78 -2.29 23.50
N GLY A 88 -14.03 -2.76 23.51
CA GLY A 88 -14.70 -3.25 22.29
C GLY A 88 -14.82 -2.15 21.24
N PHE A 89 -15.15 -0.93 21.67
CA PHE A 89 -15.16 0.25 20.78
C PHE A 89 -13.80 0.51 20.13
N VAL A 90 -12.70 0.46 20.90
CA VAL A 90 -11.34 0.67 20.36
C VAL A 90 -10.97 -0.40 19.33
N VAL A 91 -11.33 -1.67 19.59
CA VAL A 91 -11.11 -2.78 18.64
C VAL A 91 -11.91 -2.55 17.36
N TRP A 92 -13.20 -2.20 17.48
CA TRP A 92 -14.08 -1.90 16.35
C TRP A 92 -13.52 -0.77 15.49
N LEU A 93 -13.12 0.33 16.14
CA LEU A 93 -12.52 1.48 15.48
C LEU A 93 -11.20 1.14 14.80
N TYR A 94 -10.33 0.38 15.46
CA TYR A 94 -9.03 0.00 14.89
C TYR A 94 -9.19 -0.92 13.68
N ALA A 95 -10.16 -1.84 13.70
CA ALA A 95 -10.46 -2.70 12.56
C ALA A 95 -10.90 -1.88 11.33
N GLY A 96 -11.85 -0.95 11.50
CA GLY A 96 -12.30 -0.08 10.42
C GLY A 96 -11.21 0.86 9.91
N LEU A 97 -10.43 1.46 10.81
CA LEU A 97 -9.28 2.29 10.44
C LEU A 97 -8.23 1.51 9.64
N THR A 98 -7.96 0.25 9.99
CA THR A 98 -6.97 -0.59 9.30
C THR A 98 -7.41 -0.87 7.86
N MET A 99 -8.67 -1.25 7.65
CA MET A 99 -9.22 -1.50 6.31
C MET A 99 -9.21 -0.24 5.45
N PHE A 100 -9.67 0.87 6.02
CA PHE A 100 -9.74 2.14 5.31
C PHE A 100 -8.36 2.72 5.00
N ALA A 101 -7.39 2.55 5.91
CA ALA A 101 -6.01 2.98 5.70
C ALA A 101 -5.37 2.25 4.51
N PHE A 102 -5.57 0.93 4.40
CA PHE A 102 -5.09 0.17 3.24
C PHE A 102 -5.75 0.62 1.94
N PHE A 103 -7.08 0.75 1.92
CA PHE A 103 -7.80 1.25 0.76
C PHE A 103 -7.30 2.62 0.32
N SER A 104 -7.14 3.54 1.27
CA SER A 104 -6.63 4.89 1.03
C SER A 104 -5.18 4.91 0.53
N ASP A 105 -4.29 4.07 1.09
CA ASP A 105 -2.89 3.97 0.67
C ASP A 105 -2.80 3.44 -0.76
N VAL A 106 -3.60 2.44 -1.14
CA VAL A 106 -3.64 1.92 -2.52
C VAL A 106 -4.14 3.00 -3.48
N LEU A 107 -5.29 3.63 -3.21
CA LEU A 107 -5.87 4.62 -4.12
C LEU A 107 -4.97 5.85 -4.30
N THR A 108 -4.24 6.27 -3.26
CA THR A 108 -3.33 7.42 -3.35
C THR A 108 -1.97 7.07 -3.97
N ALA A 109 -1.46 5.85 -3.77
CA ALA A 109 -0.14 5.46 -4.23
C ALA A 109 -0.10 5.00 -5.71
N MET A 110 -1.24 4.54 -6.25
CA MET A 110 -1.36 3.96 -7.58
C MET A 110 -1.27 4.96 -8.75
N PRO A 111 -2.07 6.05 -8.82
CA PRO A 111 -2.01 7.02 -9.92
C PRO A 111 -0.60 7.58 -10.22
N PRO A 112 0.20 7.99 -9.21
CA PRO A 112 1.52 8.52 -9.48
C PRO A 112 2.61 7.45 -9.70
N ALA A 113 2.31 6.16 -9.54
CA ALA A 113 3.30 5.09 -9.53
C ALA A 113 4.17 5.05 -10.81
N ILE A 114 3.55 5.30 -11.96
CA ILE A 114 4.22 5.32 -13.27
C ILE A 114 4.99 6.63 -13.47
N ARG A 115 4.39 7.78 -13.11
CA ARG A 115 4.97 9.11 -13.35
C ARG A 115 6.16 9.43 -12.44
N ASN A 116 6.16 8.93 -11.21
CA ASN A 116 7.21 9.21 -10.22
C ASN A 116 8.50 8.39 -10.43
N ASN A 117 8.52 7.47 -11.41
CA ASN A 117 9.64 6.58 -11.68
C ASN A 117 10.17 6.70 -13.13
N PRO A 118 10.44 7.93 -13.64
CA PRO A 118 10.80 8.15 -15.05
C PRO A 118 12.13 7.47 -15.45
N SER A 119 13.00 7.22 -14.49
CA SER A 119 14.29 6.55 -14.67
C SER A 119 14.17 5.10 -15.16
N TYR A 120 13.07 4.41 -14.83
CA TYR A 120 12.83 3.02 -15.26
C TYR A 120 12.24 2.97 -16.68
N VAL A 121 11.39 3.94 -17.03
CA VAL A 121 10.66 3.99 -18.31
C VAL A 121 11.57 4.33 -19.50
N LYS A 122 12.61 5.14 -19.29
CA LYS A 122 13.47 5.63 -20.40
C LYS A 122 14.74 4.82 -20.67
N LYS A 123 15.14 3.89 -19.80
CA LYS A 123 16.47 3.24 -19.87
C LYS A 123 16.45 1.71 -19.95
N LEU A 124 15.33 1.05 -19.69
CA LEU A 124 15.21 -0.42 -19.72
C LEU A 124 13.86 -0.80 -20.32
N ILE A 125 13.80 -1.89 -21.09
CA ILE A 125 12.54 -2.47 -21.59
C ILE A 125 11.80 -3.05 -20.39
N PHE A 126 11.10 -2.20 -19.62
CA PHE A 126 10.50 -2.56 -18.35
C PHE A 126 8.97 -2.64 -18.50
N PRO A 127 8.32 -3.76 -18.12
CA PRO A 127 6.87 -3.84 -18.11
C PRO A 127 6.30 -2.87 -17.08
N LEU A 128 5.43 -1.96 -17.51
CA LEU A 128 4.83 -0.92 -16.67
C LEU A 128 3.95 -1.53 -15.56
N GLU A 129 3.39 -2.72 -15.83
CA GLU A 129 2.59 -3.52 -14.93
C GLU A 129 3.37 -3.90 -13.67
N ALA A 130 4.68 -4.16 -13.80
CA ALA A 130 5.51 -4.54 -12.66
C ALA A 130 5.60 -3.44 -11.60
N LEU A 131 5.50 -2.15 -11.99
CA LEU A 131 5.50 -1.03 -11.03
C LEU A 131 4.17 -0.96 -10.26
N ILE A 132 3.05 -1.20 -10.94
CA ILE A 132 1.72 -1.21 -10.33
C ILE A 132 1.63 -2.35 -9.31
N TRP A 133 2.02 -3.57 -9.71
CA TRP A 133 2.03 -4.73 -8.82
C TRP A 133 3.01 -4.58 -7.65
N ALA A 134 4.18 -3.97 -7.88
CA ALA A 134 5.12 -3.69 -6.80
C ALA A 134 4.54 -2.71 -5.77
N ARG A 135 3.76 -1.71 -6.22
CA ARG A 135 3.05 -0.77 -5.33
C ARG A 135 1.97 -1.47 -4.52
N LEU A 136 1.20 -2.35 -5.16
CA LEU A 136 0.18 -3.15 -4.47
C LEU A 136 0.79 -4.05 -3.40
N LEU A 137 1.87 -4.76 -3.74
CA LEU A 137 2.57 -5.65 -2.79
C LEU A 137 3.15 -4.88 -1.61
N ALA A 138 3.72 -3.70 -1.84
CA ALA A 138 4.20 -2.84 -0.77
C ALA A 138 3.05 -2.40 0.17
N ALA A 139 1.91 -1.97 -0.38
CA ALA A 139 0.73 -1.62 0.41
C ALA A 139 0.18 -2.83 1.18
N LEU A 140 0.14 -4.01 0.54
CA LEU A 140 -0.30 -5.25 1.16
C LEU A 140 0.60 -5.68 2.31
N PHE A 141 1.92 -5.44 2.21
CA PHE A 141 2.86 -5.67 3.31
C PHE A 141 2.51 -4.80 4.53
N PHE A 142 2.28 -3.50 4.35
CA PHE A 142 1.89 -2.62 5.47
C PHE A 142 0.53 -2.99 6.04
N PHE A 143 -0.40 -3.39 5.19
CA PHE A 143 -1.70 -3.89 5.64
C PHE A 143 -1.55 -5.16 6.46
N ALA A 144 -0.76 -6.13 6.01
CA ALA A 144 -0.50 -7.36 6.75
C ALA A 144 0.12 -7.06 8.13
N VAL A 145 1.05 -6.11 8.22
CA VAL A 145 1.61 -5.67 9.51
C VAL A 145 0.53 -5.04 10.39
N ASN A 146 -0.29 -4.13 9.86
CA ASN A 146 -1.39 -3.51 10.62
C ASN A 146 -2.44 -4.52 11.08
N THR A 147 -2.84 -5.44 10.22
CA THR A 147 -3.76 -6.54 10.57
C THR A 147 -3.14 -7.44 11.65
N SER A 148 -1.84 -7.71 11.59
CA SER A 148 -1.15 -8.49 12.62
C SER A 148 -1.14 -7.77 13.97
N LEU A 149 -0.93 -6.45 13.97
CA LEU A 149 -1.04 -5.61 15.17
C LEU A 149 -2.46 -5.60 15.74
N LEU A 150 -3.48 -5.51 14.89
CA LEU A 150 -4.89 -5.61 15.29
C LEU A 150 -5.19 -6.95 15.94
N VAL A 151 -4.76 -8.06 15.34
CA VAL A 151 -4.93 -9.41 15.89
C VAL A 151 -4.26 -9.52 17.25
N LEU A 152 -3.00 -9.05 17.38
CA LEU A 152 -2.28 -9.03 18.65
C LEU A 152 -3.02 -8.21 19.71
N PHE A 153 -3.55 -7.04 19.34
CA PHE A 153 -4.30 -6.16 20.23
C PHE A 153 -5.59 -6.84 20.75
N VAL A 154 -6.32 -7.55 19.88
CA VAL A 154 -7.50 -8.32 20.28
C VAL A 154 -7.15 -9.44 21.26
N LEU A 155 -6.07 -10.20 20.97
CA LEU A 155 -5.63 -11.31 21.81
C LEU A 155 -5.25 -10.84 23.23
N VAL A 156 -4.56 -9.71 23.34
CA VAL A 156 -4.14 -9.15 24.63
C VAL A 156 -5.34 -8.61 25.43
N THR A 157 -6.28 -7.94 24.75
CA THR A 157 -7.30 -7.15 25.45
C THR A 157 -8.59 -7.92 25.72
N GLN A 158 -9.05 -8.74 24.78
CA GLN A 158 -10.33 -9.45 24.91
C GLN A 158 -10.20 -10.87 25.47
N ARG A 159 -8.99 -11.47 25.47
CA ARG A 159 -8.66 -12.83 25.97
C ARG A 159 -9.57 -13.99 25.49
N ALA A 160 -10.62 -13.72 24.72
CA ALA A 160 -11.54 -14.66 24.12
C ALA A 160 -11.30 -14.67 22.61
N VAL A 161 -10.71 -15.76 22.13
CA VAL A 161 -10.54 -15.98 20.69
C VAL A 161 -11.85 -16.53 20.16
N HIS A 162 -12.71 -15.65 19.66
CA HIS A 162 -13.91 -16.09 18.94
C HIS A 162 -13.50 -16.70 17.60
N VAL A 163 -14.19 -17.77 17.17
CA VAL A 163 -13.98 -18.44 15.87
C VAL A 163 -14.07 -17.43 14.70
N THR A 164 -14.75 -16.31 14.90
CA THR A 164 -14.80 -15.15 14.01
C THR A 164 -13.43 -14.62 13.60
N LEU A 165 -12.38 -14.80 14.41
CA LEU A 165 -11.01 -14.41 14.06
C LEU A 165 -10.48 -15.17 12.83
N LEU A 166 -10.94 -16.42 12.62
CA LEU A 166 -10.61 -17.22 11.44
C LEU A 166 -11.29 -16.68 10.17
N LEU A 167 -12.40 -15.96 10.31
CA LEU A 167 -13.12 -15.33 9.21
C LEU A 167 -12.49 -14.01 8.75
N VAL A 168 -11.58 -13.43 9.55
CA VAL A 168 -10.87 -12.19 9.22
C VAL A 168 -10.26 -12.23 7.83
N PRO A 169 -9.41 -13.22 7.45
CA PRO A 169 -8.82 -13.25 6.10
C PRO A 169 -9.89 -13.30 5.00
N VAL A 170 -11.00 -14.01 5.20
CA VAL A 170 -12.11 -14.08 4.23
C VAL A 170 -12.74 -12.70 4.02
N LEU A 171 -12.88 -11.89 5.08
CA LEU A 171 -13.38 -10.52 5.00
C LEU A 171 -12.36 -9.54 4.38
N LEU A 172 -11.06 -9.84 4.45
CA LEU A 172 -10.02 -8.98 3.87
C LEU A 172 -9.86 -9.19 2.35
N VAL A 173 -10.15 -10.38 1.83
CA VAL A 173 -10.08 -10.66 0.38
C VAL A 173 -10.88 -9.67 -0.48
N PRO A 174 -12.18 -9.40 -0.21
CA PRO A 174 -12.95 -8.49 -1.06
C PRO A 174 -12.42 -7.06 -1.03
N ILE A 175 -11.96 -6.55 0.12
CA ILE A 175 -11.39 -5.20 0.19
C ILE A 175 -10.05 -5.11 -0.56
N VAL A 176 -9.22 -6.16 -0.52
CA VAL A 176 -7.97 -6.24 -1.29
C VAL A 176 -8.27 -6.25 -2.79
N LEU A 177 -9.23 -7.05 -3.23
CA LEU A 177 -9.63 -7.10 -4.64
C LEU A 177 -10.24 -5.78 -5.11
N LEU A 178 -11.09 -5.15 -4.30
CA LEU A 178 -11.70 -3.86 -4.61
C LEU A 178 -10.64 -2.75 -4.71
N ALA A 179 -9.73 -2.67 -3.72
CA ALA A 179 -8.64 -1.70 -3.71
C ALA A 179 -7.70 -1.92 -4.91
N ALA A 180 -7.38 -3.17 -5.24
CA ALA A 180 -6.54 -3.49 -6.40
C ALA A 180 -7.23 -3.12 -7.72
N GLY A 181 -8.51 -3.44 -7.87
CA GLY A 181 -9.29 -3.12 -9.07
C GLY A 181 -9.41 -1.62 -9.31
N ILE A 182 -9.84 -0.87 -8.29
CA ILE A 182 -9.94 0.60 -8.38
C ILE A 182 -8.56 1.23 -8.52
N GLY A 183 -7.58 0.76 -7.76
CA GLY A 183 -6.21 1.26 -7.79
C GLY A 183 -5.55 1.11 -9.15
N THR A 184 -5.70 -0.05 -9.79
CA THR A 184 -5.17 -0.28 -11.15
C THR A 184 -5.89 0.55 -12.21
N ALA A 185 -7.21 0.73 -12.10
CA ALA A 185 -7.95 1.65 -12.96
C ALA A 185 -7.46 3.11 -12.82
N LEU A 186 -7.25 3.56 -11.57
CA LEU A 186 -6.68 4.88 -11.28
C LEU A 186 -5.22 5.03 -11.71
N ALA A 187 -4.43 3.96 -11.65
CA ALA A 187 -3.06 3.95 -12.18
C ALA A 187 -3.05 4.24 -13.69
N SER A 188 -3.95 3.61 -14.45
CA SER A 188 -4.11 3.87 -15.87
C SER A 188 -4.57 5.32 -16.13
N LEU A 189 -5.57 5.79 -15.40
CA LEU A 189 -6.10 7.16 -15.57
C LEU A 189 -5.09 8.23 -15.18
N GLY A 190 -4.31 8.00 -14.13
CA GLY A 190 -3.28 8.92 -13.63
C GLY A 190 -2.18 9.18 -14.66
N VAL A 191 -1.91 8.27 -15.60
CA VAL A 191 -0.95 8.54 -16.68
C VAL A 191 -1.42 9.67 -17.59
N PHE A 192 -2.72 9.77 -17.85
CA PHE A 192 -3.31 10.76 -18.75
C PHE A 192 -3.69 12.05 -18.02
N VAL A 193 -4.23 11.94 -16.79
CA VAL A 193 -4.78 13.07 -16.05
C VAL A 193 -4.05 13.21 -14.72
N ARG A 194 -3.31 14.31 -14.56
CA ARG A 194 -2.56 14.61 -13.33
C ARG A 194 -3.45 15.00 -12.16
N ASP A 195 -4.61 15.60 -12.44
CA ASP A 195 -5.54 16.10 -11.42
C ASP A 195 -6.20 14.99 -10.60
N VAL A 196 -6.12 13.73 -11.07
CA VAL A 196 -6.60 12.54 -10.35
C VAL A 196 -5.94 12.45 -8.97
N ASP A 197 -4.65 12.74 -8.86
CA ASP A 197 -3.91 12.71 -7.59
C ASP A 197 -4.48 13.70 -6.56
N GLU A 198 -4.92 14.88 -7.02
CA GLU A 198 -5.46 15.93 -6.18
C GLU A 198 -6.94 15.67 -5.84
N LEU A 199 -7.70 15.02 -6.71
CA LEU A 199 -9.10 14.64 -6.49
C LEU A 199 -9.26 13.48 -5.48
N ILE A 200 -8.33 12.51 -5.49
CA ILE A 200 -8.42 11.32 -4.63
C ILE A 200 -8.33 11.69 -3.15
N ARG A 201 -7.44 12.63 -2.78
CA ARG A 201 -7.22 13.00 -1.37
C ARG A 201 -8.47 13.53 -0.67
N PRO A 202 -9.20 14.55 -1.18
CA PRO A 202 -10.44 14.99 -0.60
C PRO A 202 -11.56 13.95 -0.77
N GLY A 203 -11.60 13.23 -1.89
CA GLY A 203 -12.58 12.14 -2.11
C GLY A 203 -12.51 11.06 -1.03
N LEU A 204 -11.30 10.63 -0.65
CA LEU A 204 -11.09 9.69 0.45
C LEU A 204 -11.52 10.27 1.80
N ARG A 205 -11.28 11.56 2.06
CA ARG A 205 -11.76 12.19 3.30
C ARG A 205 -13.28 12.17 3.39
N VAL A 206 -13.97 12.52 2.30
CA VAL A 206 -15.43 12.45 2.23
C VAL A 206 -15.89 11.01 2.43
N LEU A 207 -15.26 10.05 1.76
CA LEU A 207 -15.59 8.64 1.88
C LEU A 207 -15.43 8.12 3.31
N PHE A 208 -14.36 8.52 4.02
CA PHE A 208 -14.12 8.14 5.41
C PHE A 208 -15.29 8.52 6.31
N TYR A 209 -15.77 9.76 6.19
CA TYR A 209 -16.90 10.25 7.00
C TYR A 209 -18.25 9.71 6.51
N ALA A 210 -18.36 9.40 5.22
CA ALA A 210 -19.54 8.74 4.66
C ALA A 210 -19.64 7.28 5.09
N THR A 211 -18.54 6.60 5.40
CA THR A 211 -18.58 5.23 5.92
C THR A 211 -18.76 5.21 7.45
N PRO A 212 -19.60 4.33 8.01
CA PRO A 212 -19.81 4.21 9.45
C PRO A 212 -18.64 3.48 10.13
N ILE A 213 -17.43 4.07 10.06
CA ILE A 213 -16.20 3.55 10.69
C ILE A 213 -16.00 4.14 12.08
N ALA A 214 -16.35 5.42 12.24
CA ALA A 214 -16.06 6.16 13.47
C ALA A 214 -17.30 6.39 14.36
N TYR A 215 -18.49 6.19 13.80
CA TYR A 215 -19.75 6.35 14.52
C TYR A 215 -20.70 5.17 14.25
N PRO A 216 -21.48 4.72 15.25
CA PRO A 216 -22.52 3.74 15.05
C PRO A 216 -23.69 4.34 14.26
N GLU A 217 -24.34 3.51 13.42
CA GLU A 217 -25.52 3.90 12.62
C GLU A 217 -26.67 4.49 13.45
N SER A 218 -26.72 4.16 14.75
CA SER A 218 -27.74 4.64 15.68
C SER A 218 -27.72 6.16 15.86
N LEU A 219 -26.58 6.82 15.63
CA LEU A 219 -26.44 8.28 15.75
C LEU A 219 -26.87 9.03 14.48
N VAL A 220 -27.06 8.32 13.36
CA VAL A 220 -27.42 8.96 12.08
C VAL A 220 -28.91 9.27 12.05
N PRO A 221 -29.33 10.51 11.74
CA PRO A 221 -30.73 10.88 11.56
C PRO A 221 -31.43 10.01 10.49
N ALA A 222 -32.70 9.68 10.69
CA ALA A 222 -33.43 8.75 9.82
C ALA A 222 -33.43 9.15 8.33
N GLY A 223 -33.40 10.45 8.01
CA GLY A 223 -33.42 10.95 6.62
C GLY A 223 -32.17 10.65 5.79
N VAL A 224 -31.00 10.49 6.42
CA VAL A 224 -29.73 10.17 5.74
C VAL A 224 -29.38 8.68 5.80
N ARG A 225 -30.11 7.93 6.62
CA ARG A 225 -29.87 6.50 6.87
C ARG A 225 -30.12 5.62 5.63
N GLY A 226 -30.95 6.08 4.68
CA GLY A 226 -31.20 5.39 3.41
C GLY A 226 -30.03 5.46 2.43
N LEU A 227 -29.35 6.61 2.33
CA LEU A 227 -28.17 6.80 1.47
C LEU A 227 -26.96 6.00 1.96
N LEU A 228 -26.86 5.77 3.28
CA LEU A 228 -25.80 5.00 3.93
C LEU A 228 -25.95 3.47 3.81
N ARG A 229 -27.15 2.98 3.46
CA ARG A 229 -27.47 1.54 3.38
C ARG A 229 -27.52 0.98 1.96
N LEU A 230 -27.36 1.85 0.96
CA LEU A 230 -27.29 1.54 -0.46
C LEU A 230 -25.83 1.31 -0.87
#